data_AF-A0A2V7RT67-F1
#
_entry.id   AF-A0A2V7RT67-F1
#
_cell.length_a   1.000
_cell.length_b   1.000
_cell.length_c   1.000
_cell.angle_alpha   90.00
_cell.angle_beta   90.00
_cell.angle_gamma   90.00
#
_symmetry.space_group_name_H-M   'P 1'
#
loop_
_entity.id
_entity.type
_entity.pdbx_description
1 polymer ?
#
loop_
_entity_poly.entity_id
_entity_poly.type
_entity_poly.pdbx_seq_one_letter_code
_entity_poly.pdbx_strand_id
1 'polypeptide(L)'
;MSMFVTVTTTAHAQRIPADTSSAAIVGAAFLDAVAAAKWSDAARLLDFAPLDSLRKLRAGAARSMRASHLTVERLMRMNPDMPRAVAIDQVKRHAKQSRGESILSREFGVDDPDSLLRMPMNAVAQRWLMVHDERWQERELARICKERTPSDSAPRFRVIGTVVDDSVAYVLYDRGETHSAMADALNPLPAKVMFLRRAPDGWSILPRADLIGLPPMVVACG
;
A
#
# COMPACT_ATOMS: atom_id res chain seq x y z
N MET A 1 2.99 21.20 -62.36
CA MET A 1 3.23 22.17 -61.27
C MET A 1 2.48 21.67 -60.05
N SER A 2 3.18 21.03 -59.11
CA SER A 2 2.59 20.55 -57.84
C SER A 2 2.89 21.56 -56.74
N MET A 3 1.85 22.10 -56.13
CA MET A 3 1.94 22.89 -54.91
C MET A 3 2.15 21.95 -53.72
N PHE A 4 3.30 22.06 -53.06
CA PHE A 4 3.50 21.49 -51.73
C PHE A 4 2.93 22.48 -50.73
N VAL A 5 1.87 22.08 -50.02
CA VAL A 5 1.38 22.80 -48.83
C VAL A 5 2.22 22.35 -47.65
N THR A 6 3.15 23.21 -47.23
CA THR A 6 3.88 23.05 -45.98
C THR A 6 2.91 23.31 -44.84
N VAL A 7 2.40 22.25 -44.21
CA VAL A 7 1.70 22.36 -42.93
C VAL A 7 2.77 22.53 -41.86
N THR A 8 3.06 23.78 -41.50
CA THR A 8 3.84 24.11 -40.31
C THR A 8 2.97 23.81 -39.09
N THR A 9 2.99 22.56 -38.62
CA THR A 9 2.57 22.23 -37.25
C THR A 9 3.54 22.90 -36.29
N THR A 10 3.15 24.07 -35.78
CA THR A 10 3.76 24.65 -34.59
C THR A 10 3.39 23.76 -33.42
N ALA A 11 4.29 22.81 -33.09
CA ALA A 11 4.26 22.12 -31.81
C ALA A 11 4.37 23.19 -30.70
N HIS A 12 3.22 23.64 -30.20
CA HIS A 12 3.18 24.42 -28.98
C HIS A 12 3.67 23.48 -27.89
N ALA A 13 4.92 23.67 -27.47
CA ALA A 13 5.40 23.18 -26.19
C ALA A 13 4.46 23.80 -25.15
N GLN A 14 3.44 23.03 -24.78
CA GLN A 14 2.47 23.38 -23.75
C GLN A 14 3.31 23.66 -22.50
N ARG A 15 3.42 24.94 -22.13
CA ARG A 15 4.13 25.32 -20.91
C ARG A 15 3.41 24.61 -19.78
N ILE A 16 4.08 23.61 -19.21
CA ILE A 16 3.59 22.87 -18.05
C ILE A 16 3.35 23.92 -16.96
N PRO A 17 2.11 24.08 -16.46
CA PRO A 17 1.83 25.04 -15.39
C PRO A 17 2.78 24.81 -14.21
N ALA A 18 3.19 25.89 -13.53
CA ALA A 18 4.07 25.79 -12.36
C ALA A 18 3.51 24.82 -11.30
N ASP A 19 2.19 24.80 -11.11
CA ASP A 19 1.49 23.87 -10.23
C ASP A 19 1.64 22.40 -10.66
N THR A 20 1.61 22.10 -11.97
CA THR A 20 1.89 20.76 -12.52
C THR A 20 3.32 20.31 -12.26
N SER A 21 4.29 21.21 -12.38
CA SER A 21 5.68 20.90 -12.05
C SER A 21 5.87 20.58 -10.56
N SER A 22 5.16 21.28 -9.68
CA SER A 22 5.25 21.06 -8.22
C SER A 22 4.68 19.71 -7.77
N ALA A 23 3.53 19.29 -8.32
CA ALA A 23 2.93 17.99 -8.01
C ALA A 23 3.80 16.83 -8.52
N ALA A 24 4.37 16.97 -9.72
CA ALA A 24 5.30 16.00 -10.29
C ALA A 24 6.56 15.85 -9.43
N ILE A 25 7.12 16.96 -8.92
CA ILE A 25 8.28 16.95 -8.02
C ILE A 25 7.97 16.21 -6.71
N VAL A 26 6.81 16.46 -6.09
CA VAL A 26 6.40 15.75 -4.87
C VAL A 26 6.23 14.26 -5.11
N GLY A 27 5.61 13.88 -6.23
CA GLY A 27 5.46 12.48 -6.62
C GLY A 27 6.81 11.79 -6.86
N ALA A 28 7.73 12.44 -7.59
CA ALA A 28 9.07 11.91 -7.82
C ALA A 28 9.86 11.76 -6.52
N ALA A 29 9.85 12.77 -5.65
CA ALA A 29 10.53 12.74 -4.35
C ALA A 29 10.02 11.60 -3.45
N PHE A 30 8.72 11.32 -3.47
CA PHE A 30 8.14 10.18 -2.77
C PHE A 30 8.66 8.85 -3.33
N LEU A 31 8.64 8.69 -4.65
CA LEU A 31 9.08 7.45 -5.30
C LEU A 31 10.57 7.20 -5.07
N ASP A 32 11.41 8.25 -5.11
CA ASP A 32 12.84 8.16 -4.79
C ASP A 32 13.07 7.75 -3.34
N ALA A 33 12.31 8.32 -2.40
CA ALA A 33 12.39 7.95 -0.99
C ALA A 33 11.97 6.49 -0.76
N VAL A 34 10.92 6.01 -1.45
CA VAL A 34 10.49 4.59 -1.39
C VAL A 34 11.56 3.67 -1.98
N ALA A 35 12.11 3.99 -3.16
CA ALA A 35 13.17 3.21 -3.79
C ALA A 35 14.39 3.07 -2.85
N ALA A 36 14.78 4.17 -2.21
CA ALA A 36 15.87 4.23 -1.24
C ALA A 36 15.52 3.69 0.17
N ALA A 37 14.31 3.17 0.38
CA ALA A 37 13.80 2.72 1.68
C ALA A 37 13.90 3.79 2.80
N LYS A 38 13.86 5.09 2.42
CA LYS A 38 13.82 6.24 3.33
C LYS A 38 12.39 6.50 3.78
N TRP A 39 11.84 5.58 4.57
CA TRP A 39 10.42 5.60 4.97
C TRP A 39 9.98 6.88 5.66
N SER A 40 10.86 7.49 6.46
CA SER A 40 10.59 8.77 7.10
C SER A 40 10.35 9.89 6.09
N ASP A 41 11.15 9.94 5.03
CA ASP A 41 11.07 11.00 4.02
C ASP A 41 9.81 10.82 3.15
N ALA A 42 9.54 9.59 2.73
CA ALA A 42 8.32 9.24 2.01
C ALA A 42 7.05 9.53 2.86
N ALA A 43 7.09 9.19 4.15
CA ALA A 43 5.96 9.41 5.07
C ALA A 43 5.59 10.89 5.23
N ARG A 44 6.57 11.81 5.20
CA ARG A 44 6.31 13.25 5.31
C ARG A 44 5.50 13.82 4.15
N LEU A 45 5.50 13.13 3.01
CA LEU A 45 4.77 13.55 1.81
C LEU A 45 3.33 13.01 1.78
N LEU A 46 2.94 12.17 2.74
CA LEU A 46 1.58 11.62 2.82
C LEU A 46 0.62 12.56 3.54
N ASP A 47 -0.63 12.54 3.10
CA ASP A 47 -1.75 13.11 3.82
C ASP A 47 -2.15 12.20 5.00
N PHE A 48 -1.95 12.70 6.22
CA PHE A 48 -2.21 11.93 7.44
C PHE A 48 -3.68 11.81 7.79
N ALA A 49 -4.57 12.70 7.32
CA ALA A 49 -5.99 12.66 7.67
C ALA A 49 -6.70 11.37 7.18
N PRO A 50 -6.61 10.97 5.90
CA PRO A 50 -7.18 9.70 5.44
C PRO A 50 -6.48 8.49 6.09
N LEU A 51 -5.17 8.55 6.34
CA LEU A 51 -4.45 7.46 7.01
C LEU A 51 -4.91 7.27 8.46
N ASP A 52 -5.12 8.36 9.20
CA ASP A 52 -5.62 8.33 10.57
C ASP A 52 -7.05 7.78 10.64
N SER A 53 -7.88 8.12 9.65
CA SER A 53 -9.23 7.58 9.51
C SER A 53 -9.19 6.07 9.29
N LEU A 54 -8.32 5.60 8.38
CA LEU A 54 -8.09 4.18 8.15
C LEU A 54 -7.57 3.47 9.41
N ARG A 55 -6.60 4.08 10.11
CA ARG A 55 -6.04 3.59 11.37
C ARG A 55 -7.12 3.34 12.41
N LYS A 56 -7.98 4.33 12.65
CA LYS A 56 -9.08 4.25 13.62
C LYS A 56 -10.10 3.18 13.22
N LEU A 57 -10.47 3.14 11.94
CA LEU A 57 -11.39 2.14 11.40
C LEU A 57 -10.88 0.71 11.60
N ARG A 58 -9.62 0.44 11.22
CA ARG A 58 -9.01 -0.89 11.35
C ARG A 58 -8.80 -1.29 12.80
N ALA A 59 -8.38 -0.37 13.67
CA ALA A 59 -8.26 -0.62 15.10
C ALA A 59 -9.63 -0.96 15.74
N GLY A 60 -10.68 -0.22 15.37
CA GLY A 60 -12.06 -0.50 15.82
C GLY A 60 -12.58 -1.85 15.34
N ALA A 61 -12.34 -2.19 14.08
CA ALA A 61 -12.69 -3.51 13.53
C ALA A 61 -11.96 -4.65 14.27
N ALA A 62 -10.66 -4.49 14.51
CA ALA A 62 -9.87 -5.48 15.25
C ALA A 62 -10.34 -5.65 16.70
N ARG A 63 -10.68 -4.56 17.39
CA ARG A 63 -11.29 -4.63 18.75
C ARG A 63 -12.64 -5.36 18.74
N SER A 64 -13.48 -5.07 17.75
CA SER A 64 -14.80 -5.70 17.60
C SER A 64 -14.66 -7.21 17.33
N MET A 65 -13.73 -7.60 16.46
CA MET A 65 -13.40 -9.01 16.22
C MET A 65 -12.89 -9.69 17.49
N ARG A 66 -12.00 -9.04 18.26
CA ARG A 66 -11.53 -9.58 19.55
C ARG A 66 -12.66 -9.76 20.56
N ALA A 67 -13.56 -8.80 20.69
CA ALA A 67 -14.71 -8.90 21.60
C ALA A 67 -15.67 -10.04 21.19
N SER A 68 -15.71 -10.38 19.91
CA SER A 68 -16.56 -11.45 19.38
C SER A 68 -15.96 -12.85 19.50
N HIS A 69 -14.75 -13.01 20.06
CA HIS A 69 -14.05 -14.29 20.12
C HIS A 69 -14.91 -15.42 20.70
N LEU A 70 -14.88 -16.55 20.01
CA LEU A 70 -15.55 -17.78 20.40
C LEU A 70 -14.96 -18.31 21.71
N THR A 71 -15.77 -18.42 22.76
CA THR A 71 -15.36 -19.05 24.03
C THR A 71 -15.93 -20.45 24.14
N VAL A 72 -15.35 -21.28 25.03
CA VAL A 72 -15.81 -22.65 25.27
C VAL A 72 -17.26 -22.62 25.76
N GLU A 73 -17.57 -21.72 26.68
CA GLU A 73 -18.90 -21.54 27.25
C GLU A 73 -19.92 -21.07 26.20
N ARG A 74 -19.51 -20.18 25.28
CA ARG A 74 -20.37 -19.71 24.19
C ARG A 74 -20.66 -20.83 23.19
N LEU A 75 -19.66 -21.64 22.86
CA LEU A 75 -19.81 -22.83 21.99
C LEU A 75 -20.77 -23.85 22.60
N MET A 76 -20.55 -24.21 23.87
CA MET A 76 -21.41 -25.18 24.57
C MET A 76 -22.83 -24.63 24.78
N ARG A 77 -23.02 -23.32 24.90
CA ARG A 77 -24.37 -22.72 24.94
C ARG A 77 -25.08 -22.81 23.59
N MET A 78 -24.37 -22.66 22.48
CA MET A 78 -24.94 -22.76 21.13
C MET A 78 -25.17 -24.22 20.71
N ASN A 79 -24.39 -25.16 21.24
CA ASN A 79 -24.52 -26.60 21.00
C ASN A 79 -24.34 -27.36 22.33
N PRO A 80 -25.44 -27.57 23.10
CA PRO A 80 -25.38 -28.22 24.41
C PRO A 80 -24.87 -29.66 24.40
N ASP A 81 -25.05 -30.39 23.28
CA ASP A 81 -24.61 -31.77 23.12
C ASP A 81 -23.11 -31.90 22.79
N MET A 82 -22.43 -30.76 22.56
CA MET A 82 -21.00 -30.76 22.25
C MET A 82 -20.16 -31.14 23.48
N PRO A 83 -19.32 -32.18 23.40
CA PRO A 83 -18.38 -32.49 24.48
C PRO A 83 -17.40 -31.33 24.71
N ARG A 84 -17.14 -31.00 25.98
CA ARG A 84 -16.25 -29.88 26.35
C ARG A 84 -14.87 -29.96 25.71
N ALA A 85 -14.31 -31.15 25.55
CA ALA A 85 -13.02 -31.36 24.88
C ALA A 85 -13.03 -30.90 23.41
N VAL A 86 -14.14 -31.14 22.69
CA VAL A 86 -14.32 -30.68 21.31
C VAL A 86 -14.47 -29.16 21.26
N ALA A 87 -15.21 -28.56 22.20
CA ALA A 87 -15.33 -27.11 22.29
C ALA A 87 -13.96 -26.44 22.53
N ILE A 88 -13.11 -27.00 23.41
CA ILE A 88 -11.74 -26.51 23.64
C ILE A 88 -10.91 -26.58 22.35
N ASP A 89 -10.97 -27.69 21.62
CA ASP A 89 -10.24 -27.83 20.36
C ASP A 89 -10.72 -26.83 19.30
N GLN A 90 -12.03 -26.62 19.17
CA GLN A 90 -12.59 -25.64 18.23
C GLN A 90 -12.18 -24.20 18.57
N VAL A 91 -12.23 -23.80 19.85
CA VAL A 91 -11.74 -22.49 20.28
C VAL A 91 -10.26 -22.32 19.96
N LYS A 92 -9.44 -23.36 20.20
CA LYS A 92 -8.00 -23.33 19.87
C LYS A 92 -7.76 -23.19 18.36
N ARG A 93 -8.51 -23.92 17.52
CA ARG A 93 -8.42 -23.81 16.06
C ARG A 93 -8.83 -22.42 15.57
N HIS A 94 -9.94 -21.89 16.06
CA HIS A 94 -10.41 -20.55 15.72
C HIS A 94 -9.42 -19.46 16.17
N ALA A 95 -8.85 -19.58 17.37
CA ALA A 95 -7.81 -18.68 17.85
C ALA A 95 -6.54 -18.75 16.98
N LYS A 96 -6.16 -19.95 16.51
CA LYS A 96 -5.01 -20.13 15.62
C LYS A 96 -5.26 -19.52 14.23
N GLN A 97 -6.45 -19.71 13.67
CA GLN A 97 -6.83 -19.16 12.35
C GLN A 97 -6.90 -17.63 12.38
N SER A 98 -7.55 -17.06 13.40
CA SER A 98 -7.65 -15.60 13.56
C SER A 98 -6.30 -14.89 13.76
N ARG A 99 -5.26 -15.58 14.26
CA ARG A 99 -3.89 -15.03 14.32
C ARG A 99 -3.21 -14.94 12.95
N GLY A 100 -3.53 -15.82 12.01
CA GLY A 100 -2.97 -15.80 10.65
C GLY A 100 -3.58 -14.72 9.74
N GLU A 101 -4.75 -14.19 10.09
CA GLU A 101 -5.52 -13.25 9.29
C GLU A 101 -5.57 -11.83 9.91
N SER A 102 -4.59 -11.47 10.74
CA SER A 102 -4.57 -10.16 11.42
C SER A 102 -4.51 -9.02 10.40
N ILE A 103 -5.64 -8.33 10.20
CA ILE A 103 -5.75 -7.18 9.31
C ILE A 103 -4.79 -6.05 9.71
N LEU A 104 -4.53 -5.89 11.02
CA LEU A 104 -3.59 -4.90 11.53
C LEU A 104 -2.15 -5.26 11.18
N SER A 105 -1.80 -6.55 11.22
CA SER A 105 -0.47 -7.03 10.85
C SER A 105 -0.20 -6.78 9.38
N ARG A 106 -1.18 -7.07 8.52
CA ARG A 106 -1.11 -6.84 7.08
C ARG A 106 -1.11 -5.37 6.66
N GLU A 107 -1.79 -4.50 7.40
CA GLU A 107 -1.93 -3.08 7.01
C GLU A 107 -0.90 -2.18 7.68
N PHE A 108 -0.45 -2.52 8.90
CA PHE A 108 0.39 -1.66 9.74
C PHE A 108 1.56 -2.40 10.42
N GLY A 109 1.68 -3.72 10.21
CA GLY A 109 2.74 -4.53 10.81
C GLY A 109 2.64 -4.65 12.33
N VAL A 110 1.46 -4.42 12.91
CA VAL A 110 1.20 -4.49 14.35
C VAL A 110 0.01 -5.41 14.62
N ASP A 111 0.05 -6.18 15.70
CA ASP A 111 -1.05 -7.10 16.02
C ASP A 111 -2.06 -6.51 17.01
N ASP A 112 -1.69 -5.42 17.69
CA ASP A 112 -2.46 -4.84 18.78
C ASP A 112 -3.07 -3.46 18.43
N PRO A 113 -4.41 -3.32 18.48
CA PRO A 113 -5.09 -2.07 18.14
C PRO A 113 -4.74 -0.92 19.09
N ASP A 114 -4.50 -1.21 20.38
CA ASP A 114 -4.19 -0.15 21.36
C ASP A 114 -2.76 0.37 21.15
N SER A 115 -1.85 -0.50 20.75
CA SER A 115 -0.49 -0.13 20.33
C SER A 115 -0.51 0.69 19.04
N LEU A 116 -1.36 0.34 18.07
CA LEU A 116 -1.54 1.12 16.84
C LEU A 116 -2.06 2.54 17.11
N LEU A 117 -3.04 2.67 18.00
CA LEU A 117 -3.68 3.95 18.31
C LEU A 117 -2.78 4.89 19.14
N ARG A 118 -1.88 4.34 19.97
CA ARG A 118 -0.89 5.10 20.74
C ARG A 118 0.30 5.58 19.89
N MET A 119 0.49 5.01 18.70
CA MET A 119 1.60 5.36 17.82
C MET A 119 1.41 6.77 17.23
N PRO A 120 2.48 7.60 17.19
CA PRO A 120 2.40 8.89 16.54
C PRO A 120 2.22 8.72 15.01
N MET A 121 1.50 9.64 14.36
CA MET A 121 1.08 9.47 12.96
C MET A 121 2.24 9.33 11.97
N ASN A 122 3.38 9.96 12.24
CA ASN A 122 4.59 9.77 11.44
C ASN A 122 5.07 8.31 11.46
N ALA A 123 5.05 7.65 12.63
CA ALA A 123 5.44 6.25 12.75
C ALA A 123 4.40 5.30 12.13
N VAL A 124 3.11 5.65 12.21
CA VAL A 124 2.04 4.92 11.50
C VAL A 124 2.27 4.98 9.99
N ALA A 125 2.52 6.17 9.44
CA ALA A 125 2.79 6.37 8.02
C ALA A 125 4.03 5.60 7.54
N GLN A 126 5.13 5.65 8.30
CA GLN A 126 6.34 4.88 8.00
C GLN A 126 6.06 3.37 7.97
N ARG A 127 5.37 2.84 8.98
CA ARG A 127 5.03 1.41 9.04
C ARG A 127 4.09 0.98 7.93
N TRP A 128 3.06 1.79 7.65
CA TRP A 128 2.12 1.53 6.58
C TRP A 128 2.84 1.45 5.22
N LEU A 129 3.74 2.40 4.93
CA LEU A 129 4.58 2.34 3.74
C LEU A 129 5.49 1.11 3.70
N MET A 130 6.18 0.83 4.80
CA MET A 130 7.10 -0.31 4.88
C MET A 130 6.40 -1.65 4.63
N VAL A 131 5.21 -1.87 5.20
CA VAL A 131 4.46 -3.13 5.05
C VAL A 131 3.86 -3.29 3.65
N HIS A 132 3.62 -2.17 2.97
CA HIS A 132 3.14 -2.14 1.59
C HIS A 132 4.29 -2.15 0.57
N ASP A 133 5.55 -2.13 1.00
CA ASP A 133 6.71 -2.31 0.11
C ASP A 133 6.87 -3.78 -0.30
N GLU A 134 7.09 -4.01 -1.59
CA GLU A 134 7.25 -5.37 -2.13
C GLU A 134 8.40 -6.13 -1.48
N ARG A 135 9.55 -5.48 -1.22
CA ARG A 135 10.70 -6.17 -0.62
C ARG A 135 10.36 -6.64 0.80
N TRP A 136 9.58 -5.85 1.54
CA TRP A 136 9.07 -6.27 2.84
C TRP A 136 8.12 -7.46 2.70
N GLN A 137 7.18 -7.38 1.76
CA GLN A 137 6.21 -8.44 1.50
C GLN A 137 6.89 -9.76 1.08
N GLU A 138 7.90 -9.69 0.21
CA GLU A 138 8.69 -10.86 -0.21
C GLU A 138 9.47 -11.46 0.95
N ARG A 139 10.11 -10.63 1.79
CA ARG A 139 10.80 -11.10 3.01
C ARG A 139 9.85 -11.78 3.97
N GLU A 140 8.66 -11.21 4.14
CA GLU A 140 7.65 -11.78 5.02
C GLU A 140 7.10 -13.10 4.46
N LEU A 141 6.89 -13.19 3.14
CA LEU A 141 6.50 -14.43 2.48
C LEU A 141 7.60 -15.50 2.57
N ALA A 142 8.86 -15.12 2.36
CA ALA A 142 10.02 -16.00 2.52
C ALA A 142 10.11 -16.56 3.95
N ARG A 143 9.85 -15.71 4.95
CA ARG A 143 9.80 -16.11 6.37
C ARG A 143 8.70 -17.15 6.64
N ILE A 144 7.55 -17.02 5.98
CA ILE A 144 6.41 -17.92 6.16
C ILE A 144 6.59 -19.23 5.38
N CYS A 145 6.97 -19.15 4.11
CA CYS A 145 7.05 -20.32 3.21
C CYS A 145 8.41 -21.03 3.21
N LYS A 146 9.45 -20.49 3.88
CA LYS A 146 10.79 -21.10 4.08
C LYS A 146 11.59 -21.53 2.84
N GLU A 147 11.04 -21.40 1.63
CA GLU A 147 11.65 -21.89 0.37
C GLU A 147 11.98 -20.79 -0.65
N ARG A 148 11.71 -19.52 -0.31
CA ARG A 148 11.92 -18.38 -1.22
C ARG A 148 13.06 -17.49 -0.74
N THR A 149 14.03 -17.23 -1.61
CA THR A 149 15.01 -16.16 -1.38
C THR A 149 14.36 -14.82 -1.77
N PRO A 150 14.23 -13.85 -0.85
CA PRO A 150 13.66 -12.55 -1.17
C PRO A 150 14.56 -11.78 -2.14
N SER A 151 13.97 -10.98 -3.04
CA SER A 151 14.72 -10.02 -3.84
C SER A 151 14.95 -8.75 -3.02
N ASP A 152 16.20 -8.33 -2.89
CA ASP A 152 16.54 -7.02 -2.31
C ASP A 152 16.68 -5.92 -3.36
N SER A 153 16.26 -6.19 -4.60
CA SER A 153 16.34 -5.22 -5.69
C SER A 153 15.46 -4.01 -5.39
N ALA A 154 16.04 -2.82 -5.37
CA ALA A 154 15.29 -1.58 -5.19
C ALA A 154 14.36 -1.37 -6.41
N PRO A 155 13.07 -1.07 -6.19
CA PRO A 155 12.18 -0.74 -7.30
C PRO A 155 12.68 0.54 -7.97
N ARG A 156 12.65 0.56 -9.30
CA ARG A 156 12.90 1.76 -10.09
C ARG A 156 11.56 2.31 -10.53
N PHE A 157 11.26 3.55 -10.18
CA PHE A 157 10.03 4.20 -10.61
C PHE A 157 10.34 5.29 -11.62
N ARG A 158 9.40 5.53 -12.53
CA ARG A 158 9.47 6.65 -13.46
C ARG A 158 8.10 7.31 -13.53
N VAL A 159 8.08 8.64 -13.36
CA VAL A 159 6.88 9.44 -13.60
C VAL A 159 6.66 9.54 -15.11
N ILE A 160 5.49 9.12 -15.56
CA ILE A 160 5.07 9.14 -16.97
C ILE A 160 4.39 10.47 -17.30
N GLY A 161 3.54 10.96 -16.39
CA GLY A 161 2.76 12.15 -16.63
C GLY A 161 2.12 12.70 -15.37
N THR A 162 1.66 13.95 -15.43
CA THR A 162 0.97 14.60 -14.32
C THR A 162 -0.16 15.45 -14.85
N VAL A 163 -1.33 15.31 -14.25
CA VAL A 163 -2.52 16.15 -14.50
C VAL A 163 -2.85 16.87 -13.20
N VAL A 164 -3.10 18.17 -13.28
CA VAL A 164 -3.50 18.99 -12.12
C VAL A 164 -4.82 19.65 -12.43
N ASP A 165 -5.72 19.60 -11.45
CA ASP A 165 -7.02 20.24 -11.46
C ASP A 165 -7.25 20.90 -10.09
N ASP A 166 -7.00 22.21 -10.02
CA ASP A 166 -7.12 23.08 -8.85
C ASP A 166 -6.46 22.55 -7.55
N SER A 167 -7.23 21.75 -6.81
CA SER A 167 -6.88 21.21 -5.48
C SER A 167 -6.48 19.73 -5.52
N VAL A 168 -6.50 19.11 -6.70
CA VAL A 168 -6.19 17.70 -6.92
C VAL A 168 -5.14 17.56 -8.01
N ALA A 169 -4.24 16.59 -7.85
CA ALA A 169 -3.33 16.19 -8.90
C ALA A 169 -3.24 14.68 -9.02
N TYR A 170 -2.98 14.22 -10.23
CA TYR A 170 -2.83 12.82 -10.61
C TYR A 170 -1.43 12.66 -11.19
N VAL A 171 -0.57 11.91 -10.52
CA VAL A 171 0.77 11.56 -11.02
C VAL A 171 0.72 10.12 -11.49
N LEU A 172 0.89 9.92 -12.79
CA LEU A 172 1.00 8.61 -13.42
C LEU A 172 2.47 8.18 -13.38
N TYR A 173 2.74 6.97 -12.89
CA TYR A 173 4.09 6.42 -12.81
C TYR A 173 4.08 4.92 -13.10
N ASP A 174 5.19 4.39 -13.59
CA ASP A 174 5.42 2.96 -13.76
C ASP A 174 6.62 2.50 -12.94
N ARG A 175 6.77 1.19 -12.85
CA ARG A 175 8.07 0.59 -12.58
C ARG A 175 8.85 0.62 -13.88
N GLY A 176 9.96 1.36 -13.91
CA GLY A 176 10.85 1.36 -15.06
C GLY A 176 11.34 -0.05 -15.38
N GLU A 177 11.95 -0.24 -16.55
CA GLU A 177 12.46 -1.52 -17.05
C GLU A 177 13.34 -2.22 -15.99
N THR A 178 12.76 -3.16 -15.25
CA THR A 178 13.44 -3.92 -14.20
C THR A 178 13.17 -5.42 -14.31
N HIS A 179 12.21 -5.84 -15.14
CA HIS A 179 12.13 -7.23 -15.56
C HIS A 179 12.91 -7.42 -16.86
N SER A 180 13.33 -8.67 -17.13
CA SER A 180 13.82 -9.00 -18.47
C SER A 180 12.75 -8.57 -19.47
N ALA A 181 13.13 -8.00 -20.62
CA ALA A 181 12.18 -7.55 -21.64
C ALA A 181 11.16 -8.63 -22.04
N MET A 182 11.50 -9.92 -21.81
CA MET A 182 10.63 -11.06 -22.06
C MET A 182 9.57 -11.28 -20.96
N ALA A 183 9.89 -10.99 -19.69
CA ALA A 183 8.94 -11.07 -18.58
C ALA A 183 7.96 -9.89 -18.58
N ASP A 184 8.44 -8.67 -18.88
CA ASP A 184 7.57 -7.49 -19.04
C ASP A 184 6.64 -7.61 -20.26
N ALA A 185 7.09 -8.26 -21.34
CA ALA A 185 6.24 -8.50 -22.51
C ALA A 185 5.10 -9.50 -22.25
N LEU A 186 5.29 -10.44 -21.32
CA LEU A 186 4.30 -11.48 -21.00
C LEU A 186 3.30 -11.03 -19.93
N ASN A 187 3.68 -10.11 -19.03
CA ASN A 187 2.82 -9.57 -17.99
C ASN A 187 3.19 -8.10 -17.68
N PRO A 188 2.80 -7.13 -18.53
CA PRO A 188 3.07 -5.73 -18.26
C PRO A 188 2.33 -5.30 -16.99
N LEU A 189 3.06 -4.85 -15.97
CA LEU A 189 2.45 -4.22 -14.81
C LEU A 189 1.84 -2.89 -15.27
N PRO A 190 0.52 -2.65 -15.05
CA PRO A 190 -0.10 -1.42 -15.49
C PRO A 190 0.52 -0.23 -14.74
N ALA A 191 0.63 0.91 -15.44
CA ALA A 191 0.99 2.16 -14.82
C ALA A 191 0.03 2.48 -13.66
N LYS A 192 0.59 3.03 -12.59
CA LYS A 192 -0.13 3.36 -11.36
C LYS A 192 -0.38 4.85 -11.26
N VAL A 193 -1.44 5.21 -10.55
CA VAL A 193 -1.84 6.60 -10.33
C VAL A 193 -1.72 6.95 -8.85
N MET A 194 -0.89 7.94 -8.58
CA MET A 194 -0.77 8.59 -7.29
C MET A 194 -1.68 9.81 -7.28
N PHE A 195 -2.58 9.89 -6.29
CA PHE A 195 -3.42 11.08 -6.10
C PHE A 195 -2.77 11.99 -5.08
N LEU A 196 -2.74 13.28 -5.40
CA LEU A 196 -2.28 14.32 -4.50
C LEU A 196 -3.40 15.31 -4.26
N ARG A 197 -3.44 15.86 -3.05
CA ARG A 197 -4.36 16.91 -2.64
C ARG A 197 -3.55 18.15 -2.26
N ARG A 198 -4.03 19.31 -2.63
CA ARG A 198 -3.43 20.59 -2.23
C ARG A 198 -3.74 20.85 -0.75
N ALA A 199 -2.69 20.94 0.05
CA ALA A 199 -2.69 21.37 1.43
C ALA A 199 -2.14 22.81 1.52
N PRO A 200 -2.30 23.50 2.66
CA PRO A 200 -1.77 24.86 2.84
C PRO A 200 -0.26 24.96 2.57
N ASP A 201 0.49 23.92 2.94
CA ASP A 201 1.96 23.87 2.86
C ASP A 201 2.48 23.22 1.57
N GLY A 202 1.61 22.84 0.63
CA GLY A 202 1.98 22.21 -0.64
C GLY A 202 1.12 20.99 -0.99
N TRP A 203 1.62 20.13 -1.87
CA TRP A 203 0.93 18.89 -2.24
C TRP A 203 1.17 17.78 -1.22
N SER A 204 0.13 17.02 -0.91
CA SER A 204 0.22 15.83 -0.07
C SER A 204 -0.39 14.63 -0.78
N ILE A 205 0.25 13.47 -0.67
CA ILE A 205 -0.12 12.24 -1.36
C ILE A 205 -1.19 11.51 -0.55
N LEU A 206 -2.28 11.12 -1.21
CA LEU A 206 -3.31 10.30 -0.58
C LEU A 206 -2.82 8.85 -0.46
N PRO A 207 -2.84 8.26 0.75
CA PRO A 207 -2.46 6.87 0.96
C PRO A 207 -3.47 5.94 0.28
N ARG A 208 -2.98 4.97 -0.47
CA ARG A 208 -3.78 3.90 -1.10
C ARG A 208 -3.06 2.57 -1.03
N ALA A 209 -3.80 1.48 -0.87
CA ALA A 209 -3.23 0.14 -0.76
C ALA A 209 -2.45 -0.30 -2.01
N ASP A 210 -2.71 0.31 -3.17
CA ASP A 210 -1.99 0.06 -4.43
C ASP A 210 -0.91 1.11 -4.74
N LEU A 211 -0.69 2.10 -3.86
CA LEU A 211 0.27 3.19 -4.05
C LEU A 211 1.70 2.66 -4.18
N ILE A 212 2.07 1.65 -3.40
CA ILE A 212 3.36 0.97 -3.51
C ILE A 212 3.17 -0.54 -3.38
N GLY A 213 4.11 -1.30 -3.93
CA GLY A 213 4.12 -2.76 -3.84
C GLY A 213 3.13 -3.50 -4.73
N LEU A 214 3.02 -4.80 -4.47
CA LEU A 214 2.13 -5.71 -5.17
C LEU A 214 0.71 -5.60 -4.57
N PRO A 215 -0.35 -5.93 -5.34
CA PRO A 215 -1.66 -6.16 -4.74
C PRO A 215 -1.54 -7.20 -3.60
N PRO A 216 -2.42 -7.15 -2.59
CA PRO A 216 -2.31 -7.99 -1.40
C PRO A 216 -2.11 -9.45 -1.79
N MET A 217 -0.93 -9.98 -1.46
CA MET A 217 -0.57 -11.35 -1.84
C MET A 217 -1.54 -12.32 -1.17
N VAL A 218 -2.22 -13.14 -1.98
CA VAL A 218 -2.78 -14.39 -1.49
C VAL A 218 -1.59 -15.28 -1.18
N VAL A 219 -1.36 -15.55 0.12
CA VAL A 219 -0.28 -16.45 0.55
C VAL A 219 -0.63 -17.86 0.11
N ALA A 220 -0.15 -18.24 -1.07
CA ALA A 220 -0.05 -19.63 -1.49
C ALA A 220 1.43 -20.02 -1.37
N CYS A 221 1.77 -20.75 -0.31
CA CYS A 221 3.01 -21.51 -0.33
C CYS A 221 2.75 -22.71 -1.26
N GLY A 222 3.38 -22.69 -2.43
CA GLY A 222 3.36 -23.81 -3.38
C GLY A 222 4.32 -24.90 -2.96
#